data_AF-A0A2S2PPQ6-F1
#
_entry.id   AF-A0A2S2PPQ6-F1
#
_cell.length_a   1.000
_cell.length_b   1.000
_cell.length_c   1.000
_cell.angle_alpha   90.00
_cell.angle_beta   90.00
_cell.angle_gamma   90.00
#
_symmetry.space_group_name_H-M   'P 1'
#
loop_
_entity.id
_entity.type
_entity.pdbx_description
1 polymer ?
#
loop_
_entity_poly.entity_id
_entity_poly.type
_entity_poly.pdbx_seq_one_letter_code
_entity_poly.pdbx_strand_id
1 'polypeptide(L)'
;ATLHSKKNYVIHYRNLQQAIANGLIVEKVHRVVQFNQSPWLAPYIALNTEMRKKAANDFEKDFFKLLNNAVFGKTMESMRKRMKMELVSSDQRLQKLINRTTFKHCTTYNENLNAVSLENKIIDFCKPIYIGFAVLDISKTLMYDYHYNVMQKHYGDKIELMYTDTGKLLLLLLSLY
;
A
#
# COMPACT_ATOMS: atom_id res chain seq x y z
N ALA A 1 8.90 -1.89 13.49
CA ALA A 1 9.59 -2.87 12.64
C ALA A 1 10.49 -3.71 13.54
N THR A 2 10.51 -5.04 13.40
CA THR A 2 11.35 -5.89 14.27
C THR A 2 12.80 -5.92 13.78
N LEU A 3 13.76 -5.88 14.70
CA LEU A 3 15.21 -5.92 14.44
C LEU A 3 15.73 -7.35 14.14
N HIS A 4 14.84 -8.27 13.76
CA HIS A 4 15.22 -9.65 13.47
C HIS A 4 15.73 -9.81 12.04
N SER A 5 16.59 -10.81 11.83
CA SER A 5 17.04 -11.21 10.51
C SER A 5 15.84 -11.51 9.60
N LYS A 6 15.84 -10.95 8.39
CA LYS A 6 14.77 -11.14 7.41
C LYS A 6 15.27 -11.97 6.25
N LYS A 7 14.55 -13.07 5.96
CA LYS A 7 14.82 -13.94 4.81
C LYS A 7 13.85 -13.62 3.67
N ASN A 8 14.35 -13.66 2.42
CA ASN A 8 13.58 -13.38 1.21
C ASN A 8 12.83 -12.02 1.22
N TYR A 9 13.40 -11.02 1.90
CA TYR A 9 12.80 -9.69 1.97
C TYR A 9 12.99 -8.94 0.64
N VAL A 10 11.92 -8.35 0.13
CA VAL A 10 11.96 -7.51 -1.07
C VAL A 10 12.09 -6.06 -0.63
N ILE A 11 13.13 -5.38 -1.14
CA ILE A 11 13.47 -4.00 -0.77
C ILE A 11 13.83 -3.20 -2.02
N HIS A 12 13.47 -1.92 -2.04
CA HIS A 12 13.87 -0.99 -3.08
C HIS A 12 15.34 -0.55 -2.89
N TYR A 13 16.09 -0.34 -3.98
CA TYR A 13 17.54 -0.09 -3.91
C TYR A 13 17.90 1.12 -3.03
N ARG A 14 17.12 2.21 -3.07
CA ARG A 14 17.35 3.41 -2.22
C ARG A 14 17.25 3.10 -0.74
N ASN A 15 16.25 2.31 -0.36
CA ASN A 15 16.03 1.92 1.04
C ASN A 15 17.10 0.93 1.50
N LEU A 16 17.54 0.04 0.61
CA LEU A 16 18.67 -0.86 0.89
C LEU A 16 19.98 -0.09 1.08
N GLN A 17 20.28 0.90 0.23
CA GLN A 17 21.47 1.75 0.38
C GLN A 17 21.47 2.50 1.73
N GLN A 18 20.32 3.08 2.10
CA GLN A 18 20.17 3.75 3.39
C GLN A 18 20.33 2.77 4.56
N ALA A 19 19.74 1.57 4.47
CA ALA A 19 19.86 0.57 5.52
C ALA A 19 21.32 0.10 5.70
N ILE A 20 22.04 -0.15 4.61
CA ILE A 20 23.46 -0.52 4.64
C ILE A 20 24.30 0.59 5.28
N ALA A 21 24.03 1.86 4.93
CA ALA A 21 24.71 3.01 5.55
C ALA A 21 24.45 3.11 7.07
N ASN A 22 23.32 2.60 7.55
CA ASN A 22 22.98 2.50 8.97
C ASN A 22 23.37 1.15 9.60
N GLY A 23 24.25 0.37 8.96
CA GLY A 23 24.84 -0.85 9.53
C GLY A 23 24.12 -2.16 9.17
N LEU A 24 23.14 -2.16 8.27
CA LEU A 24 22.55 -3.41 7.77
C LEU A 24 23.58 -4.23 6.97
N ILE A 25 23.83 -5.45 7.41
CA ILE A 25 24.70 -6.41 6.70
C ILE A 25 23.83 -7.27 5.77
N VAL A 26 24.18 -7.31 4.49
CA VAL A 26 23.50 -8.15 3.48
C VAL A 26 24.25 -9.47 3.34
N GLU A 27 23.62 -10.57 3.76
CA GLU A 27 24.21 -11.91 3.63
C GLU A 27 24.14 -12.46 2.20
N LYS A 28 22.99 -12.31 1.53
CA LYS A 28 22.74 -12.90 0.21
C LYS A 28 21.71 -12.14 -0.61
N VAL A 29 21.99 -11.96 -1.90
CA VAL A 29 21.04 -11.44 -2.90
C VAL A 29 20.53 -12.60 -3.74
N HIS A 30 19.20 -12.76 -3.82
CA HIS A 30 18.56 -13.86 -4.54
C HIS A 30 18.09 -13.48 -5.95
N ARG A 31 17.53 -12.27 -6.10
CA ARG A 31 16.93 -11.78 -7.35
C ARG A 31 17.08 -10.27 -7.44
N VAL A 32 17.25 -9.76 -8.65
CA VAL A 32 17.35 -8.32 -8.93
C VAL A 32 16.39 -7.99 -10.07
N VAL A 33 15.67 -6.87 -9.95
CA VAL A 33 14.82 -6.31 -10.99
C VAL A 33 15.35 -4.92 -11.32
N GLN A 34 15.76 -4.71 -12.57
CA GLN A 34 16.24 -3.43 -13.08
C GLN A 34 15.14 -2.73 -13.87
N PHE A 35 15.05 -1.40 -13.76
CA PHE A 35 14.03 -0.60 -14.41
C PHE A 35 14.50 0.84 -14.64
N ASN A 36 13.91 1.51 -15.63
CA ASN A 36 14.10 2.93 -15.87
C ASN A 36 13.12 3.76 -15.02
N GLN A 37 13.56 4.92 -14.54
CA GLN A 37 12.77 5.81 -13.70
C GLN A 37 12.50 7.12 -14.45
N SER A 38 11.26 7.62 -14.37
CA SER A 38 10.88 8.93 -14.89
C SER A 38 9.80 9.56 -13.98
N PRO A 39 9.70 10.90 -13.93
CA PRO A 39 8.69 11.60 -13.13
C PRO A 39 7.32 11.65 -13.82
N TRP A 40 6.88 10.56 -14.45
CA TRP A 40 5.69 10.52 -15.31
C TRP A 40 4.38 10.88 -14.59
N LEU A 41 4.28 10.61 -13.28
CA LEU A 41 3.10 10.96 -12.47
C LEU A 41 3.17 12.39 -11.90
N ALA A 42 4.33 13.06 -11.98
CA ALA A 42 4.53 14.38 -11.36
C ALA A 42 3.55 15.46 -11.85
N PRO A 43 3.24 15.58 -13.16
CA PRO A 43 2.27 16.58 -13.63
C PRO A 43 0.87 16.37 -13.04
N TYR A 44 0.45 15.10 -12.89
CA TYR A 44 -0.84 14.75 -12.30
C TYR A 44 -0.92 15.10 -10.81
N ILE A 45 0.12 14.75 -10.05
CA ILE A 45 0.20 15.10 -8.61
C ILE A 45 0.24 16.62 -8.42
N ALA A 46 1.02 17.32 -9.24
CA ALA A 46 1.10 18.78 -9.19
C ALA A 46 -0.27 19.41 -9.46
N LEU A 47 -0.97 18.98 -10.51
CA LEU A 47 -2.32 19.46 -10.82
C LEU A 47 -3.28 19.27 -9.65
N ASN A 48 -3.38 18.06 -9.10
CA ASN A 48 -4.27 17.79 -7.96
C ASN A 48 -3.87 18.58 -6.72
N THR A 49 -2.58 18.84 -6.51
CA THR A 49 -2.10 19.63 -5.38
C THR A 49 -2.48 21.10 -5.54
N GLU A 50 -2.38 21.66 -6.75
CA GLU A 50 -2.82 23.02 -7.05
C GLU A 50 -4.33 23.18 -6.94
N MET A 51 -5.10 22.21 -7.46
CA MET A 51 -6.55 22.23 -7.31
C MET A 51 -6.98 22.11 -5.85
N ARG A 52 -6.28 21.28 -5.06
CA ARG A 52 -6.51 21.19 -3.61
C ARG A 52 -6.24 22.50 -2.87
N LYS A 53 -5.23 23.28 -3.29
CA LYS A 53 -4.95 24.61 -2.71
C LYS A 53 -6.04 25.62 -3.04
N LYS A 54 -6.63 25.54 -4.24
CA LYS A 54 -7.68 26.43 -4.73
C LYS A 54 -9.08 26.07 -4.22
N ALA A 55 -9.27 24.85 -3.72
CA ALA A 55 -10.55 24.36 -3.23
C ALA A 55 -11.14 25.27 -2.13
N ALA A 56 -12.40 25.64 -2.30
CA ALA A 56 -13.08 26.58 -1.42
C ALA A 56 -13.67 25.91 -0.17
N ASN A 57 -13.92 24.61 -0.24
CA ASN A 57 -14.55 23.82 0.80
C ASN A 57 -13.76 22.53 1.10
N ASP A 58 -14.04 21.92 2.24
CA ASP A 58 -13.32 20.72 2.69
C ASP A 58 -13.63 19.50 1.83
N PHE A 59 -14.84 19.43 1.25
CA PHE A 59 -15.21 18.36 0.32
C PHE A 59 -14.28 18.31 -0.90
N GLU A 60 -14.07 19.45 -1.56
CA GLU A 60 -13.17 19.57 -2.72
C GLU A 60 -11.72 19.26 -2.34
N LYS A 61 -11.26 19.74 -1.17
CA LYS A 61 -9.91 19.43 -0.67
C LYS A 61 -9.72 17.93 -0.50
N ASP A 62 -10.71 17.24 0.07
CA ASP A 62 -10.68 15.80 0.25
C ASP A 62 -10.83 15.04 -1.06
N PHE A 63 -11.59 15.55 -2.02
CA PHE A 63 -11.69 14.98 -3.36
C PHE A 63 -10.33 14.96 -4.07
N PHE A 64 -9.61 16.08 -4.15
CA PHE A 64 -8.29 16.12 -4.80
C PHE A 64 -7.22 15.30 -4.05
N LYS A 65 -7.31 15.24 -2.71
CA LYS A 65 -6.48 14.33 -1.90
C LYS A 65 -6.79 12.86 -2.24
N LEU A 66 -8.07 12.51 -2.36
CA LEU A 66 -8.52 11.17 -2.70
C LEU A 66 -8.04 10.74 -4.08
N LEU A 67 -8.04 11.63 -5.08
CA LEU A 67 -7.54 11.31 -6.43
C LEU A 67 -6.09 10.83 -6.41
N ASN A 68 -5.22 11.53 -5.68
CA ASN A 68 -3.82 11.12 -5.51
C ASN A 68 -3.71 9.75 -4.81
N ASN A 69 -4.48 9.56 -3.72
CA ASN A 69 -4.47 8.30 -2.97
C ASN A 69 -5.06 7.13 -3.77
N ALA A 70 -6.06 7.39 -4.61
CA ALA A 70 -6.74 6.39 -5.42
C ALA A 70 -5.82 5.81 -6.49
N VAL A 71 -4.99 6.64 -7.14
CA VAL A 71 -3.97 6.15 -8.09
C VAL A 71 -3.02 5.18 -7.40
N PHE A 72 -2.50 5.56 -6.23
CA PHE A 72 -1.65 4.68 -5.43
C PHE A 72 -2.37 3.38 -5.03
N GLY A 73 -3.57 3.49 -4.45
CA GLY A 73 -4.37 2.33 -4.05
C GLY A 73 -4.66 1.38 -5.22
N LYS A 74 -4.86 1.94 -6.41
CA LYS A 74 -5.10 1.15 -7.62
C LYS A 74 -3.87 0.35 -8.06
N THR A 75 -2.68 0.88 -7.85
CA THR A 75 -1.43 0.16 -8.18
C THR A 75 -1.22 -1.04 -7.26
N MET A 76 -1.69 -0.97 -6.01
CA MET A 76 -1.57 -2.02 -4.99
C MET A 76 -2.77 -2.97 -4.92
N GLU A 77 -3.70 -2.89 -5.86
CA GLU A 77 -4.91 -3.72 -5.85
C GLU A 77 -4.58 -5.21 -6.01
N SER A 78 -5.07 -6.04 -5.08
CA SER A 78 -4.90 -7.49 -5.15
C SER A 78 -5.92 -8.13 -6.09
N MET A 79 -5.46 -8.51 -7.29
CA MET A 79 -6.28 -9.22 -8.27
C MET A 79 -6.81 -10.57 -7.78
N ARG A 80 -6.11 -11.21 -6.84
CA ARG A 80 -6.53 -12.48 -6.22
C ARG A 80 -7.77 -12.33 -5.32
N LYS A 81 -7.97 -11.14 -4.74
CA LYS A 81 -9.11 -10.86 -3.87
C LYS A 81 -10.37 -10.44 -4.65
N ARG A 82 -10.25 -10.19 -5.95
CA ARG A 82 -11.42 -9.92 -6.78
C ARG A 82 -12.27 -11.19 -6.86
N MET A 83 -13.56 -11.04 -6.56
CA MET A 83 -14.57 -12.07 -6.72
C MET A 83 -15.68 -11.55 -7.61
N LYS A 84 -16.36 -12.46 -8.28
CA LYS A 84 -17.59 -12.14 -9.01
C LYS A 84 -18.76 -12.38 -8.06
N MET A 85 -19.66 -11.43 -7.97
CA MET A 85 -20.87 -11.58 -7.18
C MET A 85 -22.06 -11.41 -8.13
N GLU A 86 -23.03 -12.30 -8.02
CA GLU A 86 -24.27 -12.26 -8.79
C GLU A 86 -25.45 -12.25 -7.80
N LEU A 87 -26.36 -11.29 -7.97
CA LEU A 87 -27.63 -11.25 -7.25
C LEU A 87 -28.67 -12.03 -8.03
N VAL A 88 -29.35 -12.95 -7.36
CA VAL A 88 -30.20 -13.97 -8.00
C VAL A 88 -31.52 -14.08 -7.26
N SER A 89 -32.61 -13.97 -8.00
CA SER A 89 -33.97 -14.14 -7.48
C SER A 89 -34.69 -15.39 -7.96
N SER A 90 -34.08 -16.14 -8.89
CA SER A 90 -34.64 -17.37 -9.43
C SER A 90 -33.90 -18.59 -8.90
N ASP A 91 -34.64 -19.54 -8.33
CA ASP A 91 -34.08 -20.79 -7.80
C ASP A 91 -33.34 -21.61 -8.86
N GLN A 92 -33.86 -21.64 -10.09
CA GLN A 92 -33.19 -22.33 -11.20
C GLN A 92 -31.80 -21.75 -11.48
N ARG A 93 -31.69 -20.41 -11.45
CA ARG A 93 -30.41 -19.72 -11.65
C ARG A 93 -29.48 -19.93 -10.47
N LEU A 94 -30.02 -19.90 -9.25
CA LEU A 94 -29.26 -20.14 -8.02
C LEU A 94 -28.61 -21.53 -8.04
N GLN A 95 -29.39 -22.57 -8.31
CA GLN A 95 -28.90 -23.94 -8.45
C GLN A 95 -27.80 -24.06 -9.52
N LYS A 96 -27.99 -23.40 -10.67
CA LYS A 96 -26.97 -23.38 -11.74
C LYS A 96 -25.65 -22.75 -11.30
N LEU A 97 -25.68 -21.76 -10.40
CA LEU A 97 -24.48 -21.08 -9.91
C LEU A 97 -23.80 -21.85 -8.77
N ILE A 98 -24.57 -22.49 -7.89
CA ILE A 98 -24.04 -23.38 -6.83
C ILE A 98 -23.30 -24.56 -7.45
N ASN A 99 -23.83 -25.12 -8.54
CA ASN A 99 -23.21 -26.25 -9.23
C ASN A 99 -21.93 -25.89 -10.03
N ARG A 100 -21.50 -24.62 -10.05
CA ARG A 100 -20.23 -24.25 -10.69
C ARG A 100 -19.06 -24.59 -9.77
N THR A 101 -17.97 -25.10 -10.35
CA THR A 101 -16.71 -25.32 -9.62
C THR A 101 -16.09 -24.04 -9.06
N THR A 102 -16.51 -22.87 -9.53
CA THR A 102 -16.09 -21.57 -9.03
C THR A 102 -16.96 -21.06 -7.88
N PHE A 103 -17.97 -21.81 -7.43
CA PHE A 103 -18.81 -21.39 -6.32
C PHE A 103 -18.01 -21.26 -5.03
N LYS A 104 -18.20 -20.14 -4.31
CA LYS A 104 -17.53 -19.89 -3.03
C LYS A 104 -18.51 -19.87 -1.87
N HIS A 105 -19.52 -19.02 -1.97
CA HIS A 105 -20.51 -18.84 -0.91
C HIS A 105 -21.80 -18.23 -1.46
N CYS A 106 -22.93 -18.54 -0.82
CA CYS A 106 -24.22 -17.94 -1.09
C CYS A 106 -24.74 -17.28 0.18
N THR A 107 -25.19 -16.03 0.08
CA THR A 107 -25.79 -15.28 1.16
C THR A 107 -27.23 -14.93 0.79
N THR A 108 -28.19 -15.44 1.55
CA THR A 108 -29.61 -15.14 1.36
C THR A 108 -29.96 -13.83 2.05
N TYR A 109 -30.52 -12.89 1.30
CA TYR A 109 -30.98 -11.60 1.84
C TYR A 109 -32.46 -11.64 2.21
N ASN A 110 -33.28 -12.27 1.38
CA ASN A 110 -34.70 -12.53 1.63
C ASN A 110 -35.14 -13.76 0.82
N GLU A 111 -36.42 -14.14 0.95
CA GLU A 111 -37.00 -15.33 0.31
C GLU A 111 -36.78 -15.39 -1.21
N ASN A 112 -36.69 -14.22 -1.86
CA ASN A 112 -36.57 -14.10 -3.31
C ASN A 112 -35.24 -13.48 -3.77
N LEU A 113 -34.22 -13.39 -2.91
CA LEU A 113 -32.96 -12.74 -3.26
C LEU A 113 -31.76 -13.36 -2.54
N ASN A 114 -30.83 -13.85 -3.35
CA ASN A 114 -29.59 -14.47 -2.92
C ASN A 114 -28.39 -13.79 -3.61
N ALA A 115 -27.33 -13.48 -2.87
CA ALA A 115 -26.03 -13.13 -3.42
C ALA A 115 -25.15 -14.38 -3.51
N VAL A 116 -24.77 -14.73 -4.73
CA VAL A 116 -23.82 -15.82 -4.99
C VAL A 116 -22.45 -15.23 -5.29
N SER A 117 -21.47 -15.57 -4.45
CA SER A 117 -20.06 -15.22 -4.65
C SER A 117 -19.34 -16.35 -5.38
N LEU A 118 -18.65 -16.00 -6.46
CA LEU A 118 -17.87 -16.89 -7.30
C LEU A 118 -16.40 -16.47 -7.33
N GLU A 119 -15.51 -17.46 -7.32
CA GLU A 119 -14.10 -17.27 -7.58
C GLU A 119 -13.81 -17.02 -9.07
N ASN A 120 -12.70 -16.32 -9.33
CA ASN A 120 -12.22 -16.13 -10.69
C ASN A 120 -11.40 -17.35 -11.12
N LYS A 121 -11.91 -18.10 -12.11
CA LYS A 121 -11.19 -19.25 -12.69
C LYS A 121 -9.82 -18.88 -13.27
N ILE A 122 -9.72 -17.69 -13.86
CA ILE A 122 -8.48 -17.14 -14.42
C ILE A 122 -8.24 -15.79 -13.75
N ILE A 123 -7.06 -15.61 -13.19
CA ILE A 123 -6.64 -14.36 -12.54
C ILE A 123 -5.60 -13.70 -13.46
N ASP A 124 -5.98 -12.56 -14.04
CA ASP A 124 -5.07 -11.73 -14.81
C ASP A 124 -4.36 -10.71 -13.90
N PHE A 125 -3.02 -10.72 -13.89
CA PHE A 125 -2.20 -9.82 -13.08
C PHE A 125 -1.94 -8.50 -13.80
N CYS A 126 -3.01 -7.74 -14.09
CA CYS A 126 -2.95 -6.50 -14.85
C CYS A 126 -2.63 -5.24 -14.02
N LYS A 127 -2.22 -5.39 -12.76
CA LYS A 127 -1.95 -4.26 -11.86
C LYS A 127 -0.46 -4.00 -11.73
N PRO A 128 0.00 -2.74 -11.86
CA PRO A 128 1.42 -2.41 -11.78
C PRO A 128 1.89 -2.32 -10.31
N ILE A 129 1.88 -3.45 -9.60
CA ILE A 129 2.18 -3.54 -8.16
C ILE A 129 3.57 -3.01 -7.82
N TYR A 130 4.52 -3.14 -8.75
CA TYR A 130 5.89 -2.62 -8.59
C TYR A 130 5.92 -1.09 -8.39
N ILE A 131 4.97 -0.34 -8.98
CA ILE A 131 4.86 1.11 -8.78
C ILE A 131 4.47 1.40 -7.34
N GLY A 132 3.41 0.76 -6.85
CA GLY A 132 2.95 0.93 -5.48
C GLY A 132 4.03 0.50 -4.47
N PHE A 133 4.71 -0.61 -4.74
CA PHE A 133 5.85 -1.05 -3.94
C PHE A 133 6.95 0.02 -3.87
N ALA A 134 7.38 0.55 -5.02
CA ALA A 134 8.42 1.58 -5.06
C ALA A 134 8.00 2.85 -4.32
N VAL A 135 6.77 3.33 -4.48
CA VAL A 135 6.25 4.50 -3.77
C VAL A 135 6.28 4.30 -2.26
N LEU A 136 5.82 3.14 -1.75
CA LEU A 136 5.86 2.83 -0.32
C LEU A 136 7.28 2.73 0.24
N ASP A 137 8.20 2.12 -0.51
CA ASP A 137 9.54 1.90 0.01
C ASP A 137 10.39 3.17 -0.06
N ILE A 138 10.17 4.01 -1.07
CA ILE A 138 10.76 5.35 -1.14
C ILE A 138 10.19 6.25 -0.04
N SER A 139 8.89 6.19 0.29
CA SER A 139 8.35 7.00 1.38
C SER A 139 8.96 6.64 2.74
N LYS A 140 9.28 5.36 2.98
CA LYS A 140 10.04 4.95 4.17
C LYS A 140 11.42 5.57 4.22
N THR A 141 12.11 5.72 3.08
CA THR A 141 13.44 6.35 3.09
C THR A 141 13.42 7.77 3.62
N LEU A 142 12.37 8.54 3.32
CA LEU A 142 12.18 9.89 3.86
C LEU A 142 11.92 9.87 5.36
N MET A 143 11.10 8.94 5.84
CA MET A 143 10.83 8.79 7.28
C MET A 143 12.10 8.40 8.06
N TYR A 144 12.86 7.44 7.54
CA TYR A 144 14.11 7.01 8.14
C TYR A 144 15.18 8.09 8.08
N ASP A 145 15.27 8.82 6.96
CA ASP A 145 16.21 9.93 6.85
C ASP A 145 15.93 10.99 7.91
N TYR A 146 14.67 11.39 8.08
CA TYR A 146 14.29 12.32 9.13
C TYR A 146 14.63 11.81 10.54
N HIS A 147 14.38 10.54 10.82
CA HIS A 147 14.71 9.96 12.12
C HIS A 147 16.22 9.89 12.38
N TYR A 148 16.98 9.22 11.51
CA TYR A 148 18.41 8.97 11.71
C TYR A 148 19.28 10.21 11.47
N ASN A 149 18.96 11.02 10.45
CA ASN A 149 19.80 12.15 10.05
C ASN A 149 19.40 13.49 10.66
N VAL A 150 18.16 13.67 11.10
CA VAL A 150 17.73 14.92 11.73
C VAL A 150 17.53 14.73 13.23
N MET A 151 16.61 13.86 13.62
CA MET A 151 16.22 13.74 15.03
C MET A 151 17.33 13.10 15.88
N GLN A 152 17.89 11.97 15.46
CA GLN A 152 18.94 11.30 16.21
C GLN A 152 20.24 12.11 16.26
N LYS A 153 20.58 12.86 15.19
CA LYS A 153 21.74 13.77 15.24
C LYS A 153 21.55 14.94 16.19
N HIS A 154 20.32 15.45 16.31
CA HIS A 154 20.04 16.61 17.16
C HIS A 154 19.92 16.22 18.64
N TYR A 155 19.27 15.10 18.94
CA TYR A 155 18.97 14.67 20.31
C TYR A 155 19.92 13.58 20.84
N GLY A 156 20.74 12.97 19.97
CA GLY A 156 21.66 11.89 20.34
C GLY A 156 20.90 10.70 20.96
N ASP A 157 21.38 10.22 22.10
CA ASP A 157 20.77 9.12 22.85
C ASP A 157 19.51 9.53 23.64
N LYS A 158 19.11 10.81 23.58
CA LYS A 158 17.94 11.34 24.30
C LYS A 158 16.63 11.16 23.54
N ILE A 159 16.64 10.40 22.45
CA ILE A 159 15.44 10.15 21.66
C ILE A 159 15.18 8.67 21.48
N GLU A 160 13.97 8.27 21.82
CA GLU A 160 13.51 6.90 21.63
C GLU A 160 12.34 6.87 20.63
N LEU A 161 12.45 6.02 19.61
CA LEU A 161 11.39 5.84 18.63
C LEU A 161 10.35 4.86 19.18
N MET A 162 9.22 5.39 19.63
CA MET A 162 8.16 4.61 20.26
C MET A 162 7.25 3.95 19.23
N TYR A 163 6.86 4.69 18.19
CA TYR A 163 5.88 4.22 17.22
C TYR A 163 6.05 4.87 15.85
N THR A 164 5.69 4.12 14.81
CA THR A 164 5.67 4.59 13.43
C THR A 164 4.35 4.17 12.78
N ASP A 165 3.63 5.12 12.19
CA ASP A 165 2.47 4.83 11.34
C ASP A 165 2.47 5.74 10.11
N THR A 166 2.59 5.13 8.93
CA THR A 166 2.34 5.72 7.60
C THR A 166 2.55 7.23 7.52
N GLY A 167 3.81 7.68 7.61
CA GLY A 167 4.19 9.10 7.53
C GLY A 167 4.22 9.85 8.88
N LYS A 168 3.91 9.19 9.99
CA LYS A 168 4.00 9.72 11.36
C LYS A 168 5.05 8.97 12.17
N LEU A 169 5.80 9.72 12.98
CA LEU A 169 6.78 9.24 13.94
C LEU A 169 6.34 9.71 15.32
N LEU A 170 6.19 8.79 16.27
CA LEU A 170 6.03 9.10 17.69
C LEU A 170 7.39 8.92 18.36
N LEU A 171 7.92 10.02 18.88
CA LEU A 171 9.25 10.09 19.47
C LEU A 171 9.11 10.48 20.93
N LEU A 172 9.75 9.73 21.83
CA LEU A 172 9.90 10.10 23.22
C LEU A 172 11.22 10.86 23.36
N LEU A 173 11.15 12.07 23.91
CA LEU A 173 12.33 12.84 24.28
C LEU A 173 12.60 12.61 25.76
N LEU A 174 13.75 12.00 26.06
CA LEU A 174 14.21 11.76 27.41
C LEU A 174 14.80 13.08 27.95
N SER A 175 13.94 13.84 28.63
CA SER A 175 14.33 14.99 29.44
C SER A 175 14.89 14.48 30.76
N LEU A 176 16.18 14.70 31.02
CA LEU A 176 16.72 14.62 32.38
C LEU A 176 16.21 15.84 33.17
N TYR A 177 15.54 15.59 34.29
CA TYR A 177 15.80 16.40 35.48
C TYR A 177 17.21 16.09 35.97
#